data_AF-A0A417CPL5-F1
#
_entry.id   AF-A0A417CPL5-F1
#
_cell.length_a   1.000
_cell.length_b   1.000
_cell.length_c   1.000
_cell.angle_alpha   90.00
_cell.angle_beta   90.00
_cell.angle_gamma   90.00
#
_symmetry.space_group_name_H-M   'P 1'
#
loop_
_entity.id
_entity.type
_entity.pdbx_description
1 polymer ?
#
loop_
_entity_poly.entity_id
_entity_poly.type
_entity_poly.pdbx_seq_one_letter_code
_entity_poly.pdbx_strand_id
1 'polypeptide(L)'
;MTRAERRRQARMQEKCQVPLNLNLTVAQVSGMTGQQASILQTYLKRMEQQTTDAVIREAQEKLERAEDYITVTNIIISLYAIKLSWGFTKANKKFLKNWKAAMDYVDRIGVAKAYELAQKEMDIDVEFENLANYNIYEEMGFNRE
;
A
#
# COMPACT_ATOMS: atom_id res chain seq x y z
N MET A 1 -10.32 14.12 29.63
CA MET A 1 -8.87 14.37 29.71
C MET A 1 -8.55 15.75 29.15
N THR A 2 -8.08 16.67 29.99
CA THR A 2 -7.80 18.07 29.60
C THR A 2 -6.47 18.19 28.84
N ARG A 3 -6.28 19.29 28.10
CA ARG A 3 -5.01 19.59 27.39
C ARG A 3 -3.80 19.65 28.33
N ALA A 4 -4.03 20.06 29.58
CA ALA A 4 -3.03 20.10 30.63
C ALA A 4 -2.64 18.69 31.10
N GLU A 5 -3.61 17.78 31.24
CA GLU A 5 -3.37 16.37 31.60
C GLU A 5 -2.56 15.65 30.51
N ARG A 6 -2.88 15.84 29.22
CA ARG A 6 -2.09 15.24 28.12
C ARG A 6 -0.63 15.70 28.14
N ARG A 7 -0.38 16.99 28.41
CA ARG A 7 0.98 17.55 28.53
C ARG A 7 1.73 17.00 29.73
N ARG A 8 1.04 16.74 30.86
CA ARG A 8 1.64 16.12 32.05
C ARG A 8 2.00 14.65 31.80
N GLN A 9 1.12 13.89 31.13
CA GLN A 9 1.42 12.51 30.72
C GLN A 9 2.60 12.42 29.75
N ALA A 10 2.65 13.27 28.73
CA ALA A 10 3.77 13.31 27.78
C ALA A 10 5.12 13.60 28.48
N ARG A 11 5.13 14.56 29.42
CA ARG A 11 6.33 14.90 30.22
C ARG A 11 6.73 13.80 31.21
N MET A 12 5.79 13.02 31.72
CA MET A 12 6.10 11.86 32.56
C MET A 12 6.67 10.69 31.73
N GLN A 13 6.16 10.47 30.52
CA GLN A 13 6.73 9.49 29.59
C GLN A 13 8.16 9.87 29.16
N GLU A 14 8.43 11.15 28.91
CA GLU A 14 9.79 11.67 28.65
C GLU A 14 10.74 11.42 29.84
N LYS A 15 10.29 11.63 31.07
CA LYS A 15 11.11 11.42 32.28
C LYS A 15 11.41 9.95 32.59
N CYS A 16 10.60 9.02 32.11
CA CYS A 16 10.84 7.58 32.25
C CYS A 16 11.68 6.98 31.11
N GLN A 17 12.11 7.79 30.13
CA GLN A 17 13.06 7.32 29.13
C GLN A 17 14.46 7.24 29.75
N VAL A 18 14.76 6.09 30.34
CA VAL A 18 16.15 5.67 30.58
C VAL A 18 16.87 5.72 29.23
N PRO A 19 18.11 6.23 29.14
CA PRO A 19 18.87 6.19 27.89
C PRO A 19 18.93 4.75 27.40
N LEU A 20 18.25 4.46 26.28
CA LEU A 20 18.28 3.17 25.62
C LEU A 20 19.70 2.97 25.07
N ASN A 21 20.54 2.27 25.82
CA ASN A 21 21.83 1.83 25.29
C ASN A 21 21.57 0.64 24.36
N LEU A 22 21.39 0.95 23.07
CA LEU A 22 21.03 0.00 22.01
C LEU A 22 22.08 -1.10 21.76
N ASN A 23 23.27 -0.99 22.38
CA ASN A 23 24.38 -1.93 22.19
C ASN A 23 24.47 -3.01 23.28
N LEU A 24 23.49 -3.12 24.18
CA LEU A 24 23.50 -4.14 25.23
C LEU A 24 23.10 -5.50 24.66
N THR A 25 23.90 -6.52 24.97
CA THR A 25 23.58 -7.91 24.65
C THR A 25 22.46 -8.42 25.57
N VAL A 26 21.71 -9.43 25.11
CA VAL A 26 20.66 -10.07 25.94
C VAL A 26 21.20 -10.59 27.27
N ALA A 27 22.46 -11.06 27.30
CA ALA A 27 23.13 -11.51 28.51
C ALA A 27 23.34 -10.38 29.53
N GLN A 28 23.73 -9.18 29.07
CA GLN A 28 23.89 -8.01 29.93
C GLN A 28 22.53 -7.54 30.47
N VAL A 29 21.49 -7.51 29.63
CA VAL A 29 20.12 -7.14 30.05
C VAL A 29 19.57 -8.17 31.04
N SER A 30 19.82 -9.47 30.82
CA SER A 30 19.45 -10.55 31.74
C SER A 30 20.08 -10.34 33.12
N GLY A 31 21.39 -10.04 33.16
CA GLY A 31 22.11 -9.76 34.41
C GLY A 31 21.60 -8.51 35.15
N MET A 32 21.21 -7.45 34.41
CA MET A 32 20.69 -6.22 35.01
C MET A 32 19.24 -6.32 35.51
N THR A 33 18.40 -7.09 34.81
CA THR A 33 16.95 -7.19 35.09
C THR A 33 16.58 -8.39 35.96
N GLY A 34 17.49 -9.34 36.13
CA GLY A 34 17.23 -10.61 36.80
C GLY A 34 16.33 -11.57 36.01
N GLN A 35 15.93 -11.21 34.78
CA GLN A 35 15.14 -12.09 33.91
C GLN A 35 16.02 -13.08 33.17
N GLN A 36 15.50 -14.26 32.87
CA GLN A 36 16.23 -15.26 32.08
C GLN A 36 16.42 -14.78 30.63
N ALA A 37 17.63 -14.98 30.09
CA ALA A 37 17.97 -14.60 28.72
C ALA A 37 17.03 -15.20 27.66
N SER A 38 16.52 -16.42 27.87
CA SER A 38 15.57 -17.10 26.98
C SER A 38 14.22 -16.36 26.88
N ILE A 39 13.73 -15.81 27.99
CA ILE A 39 12.50 -15.02 28.04
C ILE A 39 12.69 -13.71 27.28
N LEU A 40 13.83 -13.05 27.48
CA LEU A 40 14.18 -11.81 26.79
C LEU A 40 14.34 -12.02 25.28
N GLN A 41 14.97 -13.12 24.83
CA GLN A 41 15.05 -13.47 23.41
C GLN A 41 13.67 -13.71 22.79
N THR A 42 12.81 -14.45 23.50
CA THR A 42 11.44 -14.72 23.02
C THR A 42 10.63 -13.43 22.91
N TYR A 43 10.78 -12.53 23.89
CA TYR A 43 10.14 -11.22 23.89
C TYR A 43 10.63 -10.36 22.72
N LEU A 44 11.94 -10.25 22.52
CA LEU A 44 12.53 -9.51 21.39
C LEU A 44 12.01 -10.02 20.05
N LYS A 45 12.05 -11.34 19.82
CA LYS A 45 11.54 -11.94 18.58
C LYS A 45 10.06 -11.61 18.34
N ARG A 46 9.24 -11.63 19.39
CA ARG A 46 7.81 -11.27 19.28
C ARG A 46 7.63 -9.78 18.97
N MET A 47 8.44 -8.91 19.59
CA MET A 47 8.38 -7.47 19.34
C MET A 47 8.85 -7.11 17.93
N GLU A 48 9.90 -7.75 17.43
CA GLU A 48 10.38 -7.62 16.05
C GLU A 48 9.29 -8.04 15.06
N GLN A 49 8.66 -9.20 15.29
CA GLN A 49 7.55 -9.67 14.46
C GLN A 49 6.38 -8.68 14.46
N GLN A 50 5.93 -8.24 15.64
CA GLN A 50 4.82 -7.28 15.76
C GLN A 50 5.13 -5.95 15.08
N THR A 51 6.37 -5.47 15.20
CA THR A 51 6.80 -4.21 14.59
C THR A 51 6.86 -4.37 13.07
N THR A 52 7.38 -5.49 12.58
CA THR A 52 7.43 -5.82 11.15
C THR A 52 6.02 -5.92 10.57
N ASP A 53 5.13 -6.66 11.21
CA ASP A 53 3.74 -6.81 10.77
C ASP A 53 2.99 -5.46 10.77
N ALA A 54 3.22 -4.63 11.79
CA ALA A 54 2.62 -3.30 11.87
C ALA A 54 3.12 -2.37 10.74
N VAL A 55 4.41 -2.39 10.45
CA VAL A 55 5.02 -1.60 9.36
C VAL A 55 4.53 -2.08 8.00
N ILE A 56 4.47 -3.39 7.77
CA ILE A 56 3.95 -3.96 6.51
C ILE A 56 2.49 -3.56 6.32
N ARG A 57 1.66 -3.69 7.36
CA ARG A 57 0.25 -3.29 7.28
C ARG A 57 0.10 -1.80 6.98
N GLU A 58 0.87 -0.94 7.65
CA GLU A 58 0.85 0.50 7.38
C GLU A 58 1.28 0.82 5.93
N ALA A 59 2.28 0.11 5.42
CA ALA A 59 2.72 0.25 4.03
C ALA A 59 1.62 -0.19 3.05
N GLN A 60 0.95 -1.32 3.30
CA GLN A 60 -0.17 -1.80 2.48
C GLN A 60 -1.34 -0.82 2.47
N GLU A 61 -1.75 -0.27 3.63
CA GLU A 61 -2.81 0.75 3.71
C GLU A 61 -2.45 2.05 2.98
N LYS A 62 -1.15 2.39 2.90
CA LYS A 62 -0.69 3.55 2.11
C LYS A 62 -0.71 3.23 0.61
N LEU A 63 -0.33 2.00 0.23
CA LEU A 63 -0.34 1.54 -1.15
C LEU A 63 -1.77 1.51 -1.71
N GLU A 64 -2.71 0.91 -0.98
CA GLU A 64 -4.14 0.85 -1.37
C GLU A 64 -4.71 2.26 -1.61
N ARG A 65 -4.41 3.21 -0.71
CA ARG A 65 -4.82 4.62 -0.90
C ARG A 65 -4.17 5.29 -2.11
N ALA A 66 -2.93 4.93 -2.43
CA ALA A 66 -2.24 5.45 -3.60
C ALA A 66 -2.85 4.88 -4.89
N GLU A 67 -3.17 3.59 -4.91
CA GLU A 67 -3.85 2.91 -6.02
C GLU A 67 -5.23 3.52 -6.30
N ASP A 68 -6.03 3.77 -5.26
CA ASP A 68 -7.31 4.46 -5.36
C ASP A 68 -7.15 5.87 -5.96
N TYR A 69 -6.15 6.62 -5.49
CA TYR A 69 -5.90 7.97 -5.97
C TYR A 69 -5.48 7.98 -7.44
N ILE A 70 -4.60 7.06 -7.85
CA ILE A 70 -4.17 6.91 -9.25
C ILE A 70 -5.36 6.52 -10.12
N THR A 71 -6.19 5.59 -9.67
CA THR A 71 -7.39 5.14 -10.39
C THR A 71 -8.36 6.29 -10.63
N VAL A 72 -8.72 7.03 -9.58
CA VAL A 72 -9.60 8.20 -9.69
C VAL A 72 -8.99 9.27 -10.61
N THR A 73 -7.70 9.53 -10.49
CA THR A 73 -6.99 10.50 -11.33
C THR A 73 -7.06 10.13 -12.80
N ASN A 74 -6.77 8.87 -13.15
CA ASN A 74 -6.81 8.37 -14.53
C ASN A 74 -8.22 8.44 -15.13
N ILE A 75 -9.26 8.13 -14.34
CA ILE A 75 -10.66 8.29 -14.76
C ILE A 75 -10.96 9.76 -15.06
N ILE A 76 -10.60 10.68 -14.16
CA ILE A 76 -10.87 12.12 -14.34
C ILE A 76 -10.15 12.66 -15.58
N ILE A 77 -8.87 12.31 -15.77
CA ILE A 77 -8.11 12.70 -16.97
C ILE A 77 -8.81 12.22 -18.23
N SER A 78 -9.24 10.96 -18.27
CA SER A 78 -9.94 10.38 -19.43
C SER A 78 -11.26 11.11 -19.74
N LEU A 79 -12.06 11.43 -18.72
CA LEU A 79 -13.31 12.19 -18.89
C LEU A 79 -13.05 13.59 -19.45
N TYR A 80 -12.02 14.28 -18.95
CA TYR A 80 -11.64 15.60 -19.46
C TYR A 80 -11.05 15.53 -20.86
N ALA A 81 -10.26 14.51 -21.20
CA ALA A 81 -9.75 14.30 -22.56
C ALA A 81 -10.91 14.18 -23.58
N ILE A 82 -11.92 13.35 -23.28
CA ILE A 82 -13.13 13.23 -24.11
C ILE A 82 -13.88 14.56 -24.18
N LYS A 83 -14.01 15.26 -23.04
CA LYS A 83 -14.73 16.54 -22.98
C LYS A 83 -14.04 17.64 -23.79
N LEU A 84 -12.71 17.73 -23.72
CA LEU A 84 -11.91 18.72 -24.43
C LEU A 84 -11.84 18.41 -25.94
N SER A 85 -11.80 17.13 -26.31
CA SER A 85 -11.72 16.72 -27.72
C SER A 85 -13.05 16.87 -28.46
N TRP A 86 -14.18 16.51 -27.83
CA TRP A 86 -15.47 16.43 -28.53
C TRP A 86 -16.66 17.03 -27.78
N GLY A 87 -16.48 17.53 -26.55
CA GLY A 87 -17.56 18.13 -25.77
C GLY A 87 -18.59 17.15 -25.19
N PHE A 88 -18.38 15.82 -25.33
CA PHE A 88 -19.38 14.77 -25.12
C PHE A 88 -19.73 14.46 -23.64
N THR A 89 -20.47 15.36 -22.99
CA THR A 89 -20.94 15.15 -21.61
C THR A 89 -21.83 13.90 -21.43
N LYS A 90 -22.68 13.58 -22.43
CA LYS A 90 -23.56 12.39 -22.35
C LYS A 90 -22.77 11.08 -22.48
N ALA A 91 -21.76 11.05 -23.34
CA ALA A 91 -20.87 9.88 -23.49
C ALA A 91 -20.08 9.64 -22.20
N ASN A 92 -19.54 10.70 -21.58
CA ASN A 92 -18.86 10.61 -20.28
C ASN A 92 -19.72 10.01 -19.17
N LYS A 93 -21.01 10.39 -19.10
CA LYS A 93 -21.95 9.79 -18.14
C LYS A 93 -22.19 8.30 -18.44
N LYS A 94 -22.25 7.91 -19.71
CA LYS A 94 -22.44 6.50 -20.11
C LYS A 94 -21.19 5.67 -19.86
N PHE A 95 -20.01 6.23 -20.11
CA PHE A 95 -18.71 5.65 -19.77
C PHE A 95 -18.64 5.28 -18.29
N LEU A 96 -18.90 6.24 -17.38
CA LEU A 96 -18.87 5.98 -15.93
C LEU A 96 -19.87 4.92 -15.48
N LYS A 97 -21.08 4.88 -16.06
CA LYS A 97 -22.07 3.84 -15.75
C LYS A 97 -21.60 2.43 -16.11
N ASN A 98 -20.79 2.31 -17.17
CA ASN A 98 -20.29 1.03 -17.66
C ASN A 98 -18.91 0.67 -17.09
N TRP A 99 -18.26 1.58 -16.34
CA TRP A 99 -16.91 1.39 -15.82
C TRP A 99 -16.76 0.07 -15.05
N LYS A 100 -17.65 -0.18 -14.08
CA LYS A 100 -17.58 -1.40 -13.27
C LYS A 100 -17.70 -2.68 -14.10
N ALA A 101 -18.62 -2.70 -15.07
CA ALA A 101 -18.78 -3.85 -15.97
C ALA A 101 -17.55 -4.04 -16.88
N ALA A 102 -16.89 -2.96 -17.29
CA ALA A 102 -15.64 -3.04 -18.04
C ALA A 102 -14.47 -3.55 -17.18
N MET A 103 -14.38 -3.09 -15.93
CA MET A 103 -13.39 -3.58 -14.96
C MET A 103 -13.56 -5.09 -14.72
N ASP A 104 -14.77 -5.55 -14.39
CA ASP A 104 -15.08 -6.96 -14.19
C ASP A 104 -14.76 -7.80 -15.46
N TYR A 105 -14.96 -7.22 -16.65
CA TYR A 105 -14.61 -7.86 -17.91
C TYR A 105 -13.10 -8.03 -18.06
N VAL A 106 -12.31 -6.97 -17.84
CA VAL A 106 -10.84 -6.99 -17.93
C VAL A 106 -10.26 -7.95 -16.90
N ASP A 107 -10.72 -7.91 -15.66
CA ASP A 107 -10.27 -8.82 -14.59
C ASP A 107 -10.48 -10.29 -14.98
N ARG A 108 -11.61 -10.59 -15.62
CA ARG A 108 -11.93 -11.95 -16.06
C ARG A 108 -11.05 -12.44 -17.20
N ILE A 109 -10.65 -11.56 -18.13
CA ILE A 109 -9.88 -11.97 -19.33
C ILE A 109 -8.37 -11.73 -19.21
N GLY A 110 -7.95 -10.94 -18.22
CA GLY A 110 -6.57 -10.48 -18.02
C GLY A 110 -6.24 -9.22 -18.84
N VAL A 111 -5.39 -8.35 -18.27
CA VAL A 111 -4.99 -7.06 -18.84
C VAL A 111 -4.30 -7.20 -20.20
N ALA A 112 -3.37 -8.15 -20.33
CA ALA A 112 -2.65 -8.38 -21.59
C ALA A 112 -3.62 -8.72 -22.76
N LYS A 113 -4.58 -9.60 -22.52
CA LYS A 113 -5.60 -9.95 -23.51
C LYS A 113 -6.56 -8.80 -23.80
N ALA A 114 -6.93 -8.03 -22.78
CA ALA A 114 -7.76 -6.84 -22.97
C ALA A 114 -7.05 -5.80 -23.87
N TYR A 115 -5.73 -5.64 -23.69
CA TYR A 115 -4.90 -4.77 -24.54
C TYR A 115 -4.84 -5.26 -25.99
N GLU A 116 -4.59 -6.55 -26.22
CA GLU A 116 -4.62 -7.14 -27.58
C GLU A 116 -5.97 -6.90 -28.28
N LEU A 117 -7.08 -7.07 -27.56
CA LEU A 117 -8.42 -6.82 -28.10
C LEU A 117 -8.64 -5.32 -28.37
N ALA A 118 -8.15 -4.43 -27.52
CA ALA A 118 -8.27 -2.99 -27.75
C ALA A 118 -7.54 -2.54 -29.02
N GLN A 119 -6.34 -3.07 -29.28
CA GLN A 119 -5.63 -2.81 -30.52
C GLN A 119 -6.39 -3.37 -31.72
N LYS A 120 -6.83 -4.63 -31.66
CA LYS A 120 -7.48 -5.31 -32.79
C LYS A 120 -8.87 -4.74 -33.15
N GLU A 121 -9.68 -4.39 -32.15
CA GLU A 121 -11.07 -4.00 -32.35
C GLU A 121 -11.25 -2.49 -32.46
N MET A 122 -10.36 -1.71 -31.84
CA MET A 122 -10.51 -0.26 -31.72
C MET A 122 -9.32 0.53 -32.28
N ASP A 123 -8.28 -0.13 -32.79
CA ASP A 123 -7.05 0.50 -33.30
C ASP A 123 -6.39 1.40 -32.25
N ILE A 124 -6.49 1.01 -30.97
CA ILE A 124 -5.89 1.73 -29.85
C ILE A 124 -4.50 1.14 -29.61
N ASP A 125 -3.48 1.95 -29.88
CA ASP A 125 -2.12 1.67 -29.47
C ASP A 125 -1.78 2.48 -28.21
N VAL A 126 -1.45 1.80 -27.13
CA VAL A 126 -0.97 2.43 -25.89
C VAL A 126 0.47 2.00 -25.70
N GLU A 127 1.37 2.98 -25.56
CA GLU A 127 2.75 2.74 -25.15
C GLU A 127 2.76 2.24 -23.70
N PHE A 128 2.73 0.93 -23.53
CA PHE A 128 2.96 0.26 -22.25
C PHE A 128 4.25 -0.54 -22.33
N GLU A 129 5.00 -0.62 -21.23
CA GLU A 129 6.06 -1.63 -21.12
C GLU A 129 5.45 -3.01 -21.35
N ASN A 130 6.18 -3.85 -22.08
CA ASN A 130 5.70 -5.10 -22.69
C ASN A 130 4.88 -5.96 -21.70
N LEU A 131 3.54 -5.86 -21.78
CA LEU A 131 2.60 -6.51 -20.86
C LEU A 131 2.71 -8.03 -20.86
N ALA A 132 3.24 -8.64 -21.93
CA ALA A 132 3.48 -10.07 -22.00
C ALA A 132 4.51 -10.56 -20.97
N ASN A 133 5.39 -9.67 -20.51
CA ASN A 133 6.42 -9.95 -19.51
C ASN A 133 6.22 -9.17 -18.20
N TYR A 134 5.13 -8.39 -18.09
CA TYR A 134 4.87 -7.54 -16.93
C TYR A 134 4.02 -8.29 -15.91
N ASN A 135 4.67 -8.89 -14.90
CA ASN A 135 4.00 -9.45 -13.74
C ASN A 135 4.20 -8.50 -12.53
N ILE A 136 3.21 -7.65 -12.27
CA ILE A 136 3.27 -6.69 -11.15
C ILE A 136 3.45 -7.38 -9.80
N TYR A 137 2.99 -8.63 -9.64
CA TYR A 137 3.20 -9.39 -8.41
C TYR A 137 4.65 -9.88 -8.27
N GLU A 138 5.35 -10.17 -9.37
CA GLU A 138 6.80 -10.44 -9.36
C GLU A 138 7.60 -9.17 -9.07
N GLU A 139 7.31 -8.08 -9.78
CA GLU A 139 8.03 -6.80 -9.58
C GLU A 139 7.91 -6.28 -8.16
N MET A 140 6.73 -6.43 -7.56
CA MET A 140 6.47 -5.98 -6.19
C MET A 140 6.88 -7.02 -5.13
N GLY A 141 7.44 -8.16 -5.54
CA GLY A 141 7.89 -9.22 -4.62
C GLY A 141 6.75 -9.90 -3.84
N PHE A 142 5.52 -9.88 -4.39
CA PHE A 142 4.34 -10.51 -3.78
C PHE A 142 4.11 -11.96 -4.21
N ASN A 143 4.88 -12.48 -5.17
CA ASN A 143 4.93 -13.91 -5.44
C ASN A 143 5.42 -14.64 -4.18
N ARG A 144 4.47 -15.26 -3.46
CA ARG A 144 4.79 -16.20 -2.39
C ARG A 144 5.18 -17.53 -3.03
N GLU A 145 6.40 -17.99 -2.79
CA GLU A 145 6.76 -19.41 -2.95
C GLU A 145 5.87 -20.32 -2.07
#